data_AF-A0A3C0RBT9-F1
#
_entry.id   AF-A0A3C0RBT9-F1
#
_cell.length_a   1.000
_cell.length_b   1.000
_cell.length_c   1.000
_cell.angle_alpha   90.00
_cell.angle_beta   90.00
_cell.angle_gamma   90.00
#
_symmetry.space_group_name_H-M   'P 1'
#
loop_
_entity.id
_entity.type
_entity.pdbx_description
1 polymer ?
#
loop_
_entity_poly.entity_id
_entity_poly.type
_entity_poly.pdbx_seq_one_letter_code
_entity_poly.pdbx_strand_id
1 'polypeptide(L)'
;MILLEILPHEQKTKIDFYCTQDYLNIPIVCLTDLIQEGKKLYYKNAAGQQVQIKRIYNRIIFDDLQQQSAAIQEKGKLLLEELDVTWVPHPNWFYRISKYTLPYIDHPYVPKTRFLNEIK
;
A
#
# COMPACT_ATOMS: atom_id res chain seq x y z
N MET A 1 9.59 -10.03 7.84
CA MET A 1 8.41 -9.36 7.27
C MET A 1 8.63 -7.87 7.37
N ILE A 2 8.15 -7.08 6.43
CA ILE A 2 8.30 -5.61 6.43
C ILE A 2 6.95 -4.93 6.30
N LEU A 3 6.82 -3.68 6.74
CA LEU A 3 5.74 -2.78 6.34
C LEU A 3 6.21 -1.97 5.14
N LEU A 4 5.52 -2.09 4.01
CA LEU A 4 5.86 -1.38 2.78
C LEU A 4 4.87 -0.24 2.52
N GLU A 5 5.40 0.95 2.31
CA GLU A 5 4.65 2.18 2.05
C GLU A 5 5.44 3.16 1.16
N ILE A 6 4.76 4.15 0.57
CA ILE A 6 5.37 5.24 -0.19
C ILE A 6 5.68 6.42 0.75
N LEU A 7 6.97 6.77 0.87
CA LEU A 7 7.46 7.89 1.69
C LEU A 7 6.85 7.91 3.12
N PRO A 8 6.94 6.79 3.88
CA PRO A 8 6.18 6.60 5.12
C PRO A 8 6.42 7.70 6.18
N HIS A 9 7.61 8.29 6.22
CA HIS A 9 7.99 9.29 7.22
C HIS A 9 7.44 10.71 6.92
N GLU A 10 7.04 10.96 5.68
CA GLU A 10 6.49 12.25 5.22
C GLU A 10 4.96 12.29 5.33
N GLN A 11 4.31 11.13 5.45
CA GLN A 11 2.86 11.03 5.54
C GLN A 11 2.32 11.58 6.87
N LYS A 12 1.10 12.14 6.83
CA LYS A 12 0.38 12.59 8.04
C LYS A 12 0.02 11.43 8.98
N THR A 13 -0.18 10.25 8.42
CA THR A 13 -0.52 8.98 9.09
C THR A 13 0.70 8.20 9.59
N LYS A 14 1.91 8.78 9.55
CA LYS A 14 3.16 8.10 9.95
C LYS A 14 3.14 7.47 11.35
N ILE A 15 2.32 8.02 12.24
CA ILE A 15 2.13 7.48 13.60
C ILE A 15 1.61 6.04 13.55
N ASP A 16 0.72 5.70 12.61
CA ASP A 16 0.17 4.35 12.46
C ASP A 16 1.27 3.34 12.10
N PHE A 17 2.24 3.76 11.28
CA PHE A 17 3.36 2.92 10.88
C PHE A 17 4.31 2.66 12.05
N TYR A 18 4.61 3.69 12.86
CA TYR A 18 5.44 3.52 14.04
C TYR A 18 4.79 2.64 15.09
N CYS A 19 3.48 2.82 15.33
CA CYS A 19 2.72 1.91 16.19
C CYS A 19 2.78 0.47 15.64
N THR A 20 2.56 0.28 14.34
CA THR A 20 2.60 -1.06 13.72
C THR A 20 3.99 -1.71 13.86
N GLN A 21 5.05 -0.93 13.67
CA GLN A 21 6.43 -1.39 13.88
C GLN A 21 6.65 -1.81 15.34
N ASP A 22 6.14 -1.04 16.31
CA ASP A 22 6.28 -1.35 17.74
C ASP A 22 5.50 -2.62 18.13
N TYR A 23 4.24 -2.73 17.69
CA TYR A 23 3.38 -3.88 18.00
C TYR A 23 3.81 -5.18 17.30
N LEU A 24 4.31 -5.11 16.07
CA LEU A 24 4.64 -6.29 15.26
C LEU A 24 6.14 -6.56 15.13
N ASN A 25 6.98 -5.67 15.65
CA ASN A 25 8.44 -5.71 15.52
C ASN A 25 8.91 -5.89 14.06
N ILE A 26 8.23 -5.24 13.12
CA ILE A 26 8.60 -5.26 11.70
C ILE A 26 9.17 -3.90 11.27
N PRO A 27 10.22 -3.86 10.44
CA PRO A 27 10.76 -2.61 9.93
C PRO A 27 9.80 -1.97 8.93
N ILE A 28 9.72 -0.64 8.97
CA ILE A 28 9.10 0.20 7.95
C ILE A 28 10.10 0.38 6.82
N VAL A 29 9.69 0.09 5.59
CA VAL A 29 10.52 0.20 4.39
C VAL A 29 9.77 1.01 3.34
N CYS A 30 10.45 1.99 2.74
CA CYS A 30 9.90 2.76 1.64
C CYS A 30 9.98 1.98 0.33
N LEU A 31 8.99 2.16 -0.56
CA LEU A 31 9.01 1.62 -1.92
C LEU A 31 10.30 1.98 -2.69
N THR A 32 10.84 3.17 -2.46
CA THR A 32 12.07 3.65 -3.13
C THR A 32 13.32 2.90 -2.69
N ASP A 33 13.31 2.34 -1.48
CA ASP A 33 14.47 1.69 -0.86
C ASP A 33 14.53 0.19 -1.15
N LEU A 34 13.52 -0.33 -1.88
CA LEU A 34 13.52 -1.70 -2.34
C LEU A 34 14.57 -1.94 -3.41
N ILE A 35 15.33 -3.00 -3.18
CA ILE A 35 16.35 -3.53 -4.10
C ILE A 35 15.79 -4.83 -4.66
N GLN A 36 15.60 -4.88 -5.97
CA GLN A 36 15.13 -6.06 -6.67
C GLN A 36 16.30 -6.77 -7.34
N GLU A 37 16.45 -8.06 -7.07
CA GLU A 37 17.41 -8.94 -7.75
C GLU A 37 16.66 -10.15 -8.33
N GLY A 38 16.36 -10.09 -9.63
CA GLY A 38 15.48 -11.06 -10.27
C GLY A 38 14.07 -11.02 -9.66
N LYS A 39 13.61 -12.16 -9.14
CA LYS A 39 12.31 -12.27 -8.45
C LYS A 39 12.37 -11.97 -6.94
N LYS A 40 13.56 -11.76 -6.38
CA LYS A 40 13.74 -11.55 -4.94
C LYS A 40 13.82 -10.06 -4.62
N LEU A 41 13.22 -9.68 -3.50
CA LEU A 41 13.29 -8.33 -2.97
C LEU A 41 14.17 -8.28 -1.72
N TYR A 42 14.88 -7.17 -1.57
CA TYR A 42 15.75 -6.89 -0.43
C TYR A 42 15.58 -5.45 0.02
N TYR A 43 15.94 -5.17 1.27
CA TYR A 43 16.14 -3.83 1.81
C TYR A 43 17.47 -3.76 2.57
N LYS A 44 17.97 -2.56 2.81
CA LYS A 44 19.13 -2.34 3.68
C LYS A 44 18.66 -2.06 5.11
N ASN A 45 19.19 -2.82 6.07
CA ASN A 45 18.92 -2.55 7.48
C ASN A 45 19.77 -1.36 8.00
N ALA A 46 19.58 -0.98 9.27
CA ALA A 46 20.34 0.10 9.90
C ALA A 46 21.86 -0.14 9.95
N ALA A 47 22.31 -1.40 9.87
CA ALA A 47 23.72 -1.77 9.78
C ALA A 47 24.25 -1.80 8.33
N GLY A 48 23.44 -1.39 7.34
CA GLY A 48 23.78 -1.41 5.92
C GLY A 48 23.76 -2.79 5.27
N GLN A 49 23.36 -3.83 6.00
CA GLN A 49 23.29 -5.20 5.48
C GLN A 49 22.03 -5.38 4.63
N GLN A 50 22.19 -6.11 3.53
CA GLN A 50 21.10 -6.46 2.64
C GLN A 50 20.31 -7.65 3.22
N VAL A 51 19.04 -7.43 3.50
CA VAL A 51 18.15 -8.42 4.11
C VAL A 51 17.07 -8.80 3.12
N GLN A 52 16.92 -10.11 2.88
CA GLN A 52 15.88 -10.63 1.98
C GLN A 52 14.49 -10.45 2.57
N ILE A 53 13.58 -9.94 1.75
CA ILE A 53 12.17 -9.80 2.06
C ILE A 53 11.45 -11.06 1.60
N LYS A 54 10.78 -11.74 2.52
CA LYS A 54 9.92 -12.92 2.23
C LYS A 54 8.43 -12.64 2.37
N ARG A 55 8.06 -11.63 3.17
CA ARG A 55 6.66 -11.24 3.43
C ARG A 55 6.56 -9.73 3.52
N ILE A 56 5.56 -9.16 2.85
CA ILE A 56 5.31 -7.73 2.79
C ILE A 56 3.93 -7.44 3.34
N TYR A 57 3.87 -6.64 4.40
CA TYR A 57 2.66 -5.95 4.82
C TYR A 57 2.48 -4.73 3.93
N ASN A 58 1.65 -4.85 2.90
CA ASN A 58 1.48 -3.81 1.89
C ASN A 58 0.44 -2.79 2.36
N ARG A 59 0.86 -1.55 2.57
CA ARG A 59 -0.01 -0.43 2.93
C ARG A 59 -0.21 0.56 1.78
N ILE A 60 0.49 0.35 0.66
CA ILE A 60 0.44 1.23 -0.51
C ILE A 60 -0.97 1.31 -1.09
N ILE A 61 -1.41 2.54 -1.33
CA ILE A 61 -2.62 2.88 -2.08
C ILE A 61 -2.23 3.28 -3.50
N PHE A 62 -2.85 2.66 -4.51
CA PHE A 62 -2.53 2.92 -5.92
C PHE A 62 -2.83 4.35 -6.37
N ASP A 63 -3.87 4.98 -5.82
CA ASP A 63 -4.21 6.38 -6.14
C ASP A 63 -3.10 7.33 -5.65
N ASP A 64 -2.55 7.08 -4.45
CA ASP A 64 -1.44 7.86 -3.91
C ASP A 64 -0.18 7.64 -4.74
N LEU A 65 0.09 6.40 -5.17
CA LEU A 65 1.21 6.08 -6.07
C LEU A 65 1.14 6.87 -7.38
N GLN A 66 -0.04 7.00 -7.99
CA GLN A 66 -0.22 7.74 -9.24
C GLN A 66 -0.04 9.27 -9.10
N GLN A 67 -0.13 9.80 -7.88
CA GLN A 67 0.11 11.22 -7.59
C GLN A 67 1.59 11.54 -7.31
N GLN A 68 2.44 10.52 -7.18
CA GLN A 68 3.87 10.70 -6.92
C GLN A 68 4.66 11.06 -8.18
N SER A 69 5.94 11.39 -8.00
CA SER A 69 6.86 11.63 -9.11
C SER A 69 7.01 10.40 -10.02
N ALA A 70 7.37 10.63 -11.29
CA ALA A 70 7.54 9.57 -12.27
C ALA A 70 8.52 8.46 -11.82
N ALA A 71 9.57 8.84 -11.08
CA ALA A 71 10.54 7.88 -10.54
C ALA A 71 9.92 6.91 -9.51
N ILE A 72 9.01 7.40 -8.67
CA ILE A 72 8.31 6.57 -7.67
C ILE A 72 7.25 5.70 -8.35
N GLN A 73 6.54 6.24 -9.34
CA GLN A 73 5.60 5.47 -10.16
C GLN A 73 6.29 4.31 -10.89
N GLU A 74 7.49 4.54 -11.41
CA GLU A 74 8.27 3.50 -12.07
C GLU A 74 8.65 2.38 -11.10
N LYS A 75 9.07 2.71 -9.88
CA LYS A 75 9.26 1.73 -8.81
C LYS A 75 7.96 0.98 -8.49
N GLY A 76 6.82 1.66 -8.52
CA GLY A 76 5.51 1.04 -8.30
C GLY A 76 5.16 -0.11 -9.25
N LYS A 77 5.79 -0.20 -10.42
CA LYS A 77 5.60 -1.34 -11.35
C LYS A 77 5.95 -2.68 -10.72
N LEU A 78 6.89 -2.71 -9.76
CA LEU A 78 7.27 -3.93 -9.03
C LEU A 78 6.08 -4.58 -8.30
N LEU A 79 5.04 -3.81 -7.94
CA LEU A 79 3.84 -4.32 -7.28
C LEU A 79 3.01 -5.23 -8.19
N LEU A 80 3.21 -5.14 -9.51
CA LEU A 80 2.50 -5.93 -10.53
C LEU A 80 3.34 -7.10 -11.06
N GLU A 81 4.61 -7.21 -10.64
CA GLU A 81 5.53 -8.25 -11.08
C GLU A 81 5.37 -9.54 -10.25
N GLU A 82 5.77 -10.65 -10.86
CA GLU A 82 5.80 -11.95 -10.18
C GLU A 82 7.05 -12.08 -9.30
N LEU A 83 6.89 -11.72 -8.02
CA LEU A 83 7.95 -11.70 -7.02
C LEU A 83 7.85 -12.88 -6.04
N ASP A 84 9.00 -13.38 -5.57
CA ASP A 84 9.13 -14.43 -4.56
C ASP A 84 8.88 -13.88 -3.14
N VAL A 85 7.70 -13.28 -2.94
CA VAL A 85 7.27 -12.68 -1.68
C VAL A 85 5.81 -13.00 -1.40
N THR A 86 5.46 -13.20 -0.14
CA THR A 86 4.06 -13.28 0.29
C THR A 86 3.52 -11.89 0.59
N TRP A 87 2.51 -11.48 -0.17
CA TRP A 87 1.82 -10.22 0.06
C TRP A 87 0.71 -10.33 1.11
N VAL A 88 0.62 -9.32 1.98
CA VAL A 88 -0.43 -9.21 2.99
C VAL A 88 -0.86 -7.74 3.09
N PRO A 89 -2.03 -7.32 2.58
CA PRO A 89 -2.79 -7.95 1.50
C PRO A 89 -2.08 -7.88 0.14
N HIS A 90 -2.52 -8.70 -0.81
CA HIS A 90 -2.03 -8.69 -2.19
C HIS A 90 -2.26 -7.33 -2.87
N PRO A 91 -1.29 -6.70 -3.56
CA PRO A 91 -1.40 -5.35 -4.15
C PRO A 91 -2.72 -5.08 -4.87
N ASN A 92 -3.21 -6.04 -5.66
CA ASN A 92 -4.50 -5.97 -6.37
C ASN A 92 -5.76 -5.87 -5.47
N TRP A 93 -5.62 -5.74 -4.15
CA TRP A 93 -6.74 -5.62 -3.20
C TRP A 93 -7.50 -4.30 -3.30
N PHE A 94 -6.89 -3.26 -3.86
CA PHE A 94 -7.49 -1.92 -3.94
C PHE A 94 -8.43 -1.81 -5.13
N TYR A 95 -9.71 -2.09 -4.91
CA TYR A 95 -10.76 -1.86 -5.91
C TYR A 95 -11.20 -0.40 -5.90
N ARG A 96 -11.15 0.26 -7.07
CA ARG A 96 -11.75 1.58 -7.28
C ARG A 96 -13.28 1.46 -7.41
N ILE A 97 -13.96 1.25 -6.28
CA ILE A 97 -15.42 1.40 -6.23
C ILE A 97 -15.70 2.80 -5.69
N SER A 98 -16.22 3.67 -6.55
CA SER A 98 -16.59 5.02 -6.15
C SER A 98 -17.77 4.98 -5.19
N LYS A 99 -17.69 5.73 -4.08
CA LYS A 99 -18.84 5.92 -3.16
C LYS A 99 -20.05 6.51 -3.87
N TYR A 100 -19.85 7.20 -4.99
CA TYR A 100 -20.91 7.72 -5.84
C TYR A 100 -21.84 6.61 -6.37
N THR A 101 -21.39 5.35 -6.42
CA THR A 101 -22.25 4.27 -6.90
C THR A 101 -23.27 3.80 -5.88
N LEU A 102 -23.12 4.14 -4.59
CA LEU A 102 -23.99 3.65 -3.52
C LEU A 102 -25.48 3.92 -3.74
N PRO A 103 -25.92 5.11 -4.21
CA PRO A 103 -27.35 5.36 -4.44
C PRO A 103 -27.95 4.53 -5.59
N TYR A 104 -27.11 3.94 -6.46
CA TYR A 104 -27.58 3.04 -7.52
C TYR A 104 -27.76 1.58 -7.05
N ILE A 105 -27.29 1.23 -5.86
CA ILE A 105 -27.36 -0.16 -5.34
C ILE A 105 -28.64 -0.31 -4.52
N ASP A 106 -29.64 -1.00 -5.08
CA ASP A 106 -30.88 -1.35 -4.37
C ASP A 106 -30.81 -2.80 -3.87
N HIS A 107 -30.57 -2.97 -2.57
CA HIS A 107 -30.48 -4.28 -1.94
C HIS A 107 -30.93 -4.22 -0.47
N PRO A 108 -31.63 -5.24 0.07
CA PRO A 108 -32.09 -5.25 1.47
C PRO A 108 -30.99 -5.05 2.53
N TYR A 109 -29.76 -5.45 2.23
CA TYR A 109 -28.59 -5.30 3.12
C TYR A 109 -27.76 -4.04 2.85
N VAL A 110 -28.14 -3.20 1.89
CA VAL A 110 -27.47 -1.94 1.60
C VAL A 110 -28.31 -0.80 2.17
N PRO A 111 -27.77 0.01 3.10
CA PRO A 111 -28.50 1.16 3.64
C PRO A 111 -28.93 2.12 2.53
N LYS A 112 -30.11 2.74 2.68
CA LYS A 112 -30.57 3.75 1.72
C LYS A 112 -29.61 4.94 1.69
N THR A 113 -29.14 5.29 0.50
CA THR A 113 -28.30 6.46 0.24
C THR A 113 -28.94 7.33 -0.84
N ARG A 114 -28.58 8.61 -0.91
CA ARG A 114 -29.09 9.58 -1.89
C ARG A 114 -27.95 10.44 -2.39
N PHE A 115 -28.08 10.97 -3.60
CA PHE A 115 -27.12 11.96 -4.08
C PHE A 115 -27.33 13.30 -3.38
N LEU A 116 -26.23 14.00 -3.08
CA LEU A 116 -26.27 15.29 -2.38
C LEU A 116 -27.06 16.35 -3.17
N ASN A 117 -26.96 16.35 -4.50
CA ASN A 117 -27.69 17.27 -5.38
C ASN A 117 -29.21 16.99 -5.44
N GLU A 118 -29.68 15.86 -4.92
CA GLU A 118 -31.10 15.50 -4.83
C GLU A 118 -31.70 15.82 -3.45
N ILE A 119 -30.86 16.27 -2.51
CA ILE A 119 -31.31 16.73 -1.19
C ILE A 119 -31.73 18.20 -1.34
N LYS A 120 -33.03 18.46 -1.09
CA LYS A 120 -33.60 19.81 -1.02
C LYS A 120 -33.33 20.47 0.32
#